data_AF-A0A523GS66-F1
#
_entry.id   AF-A0A523GS66-F1
#
_cell.length_a   1.000
_cell.length_b   1.000
_cell.length_c   1.000
_cell.angle_alpha   90.00
_cell.angle_beta   90.00
_cell.angle_gamma   90.00
#
_symmetry.space_group_name_H-M   'P 1'
#
loop_
_entity.id
_entity.type
_entity.pdbx_description
1 polymer ?
#
loop_
_entity_poly.entity_id
_entity_poly.type
_entity_poly.pdbx_seq_one_letter_code
_entity_poly.pdbx_strand_id
1 'polypeptide(L)' 'AKASDGYNRIMDIQPVKLHQRIPFFCGSIKMVEKAENFMRNA' A
#
# COMPACT_ATOMS: atom_id res chain seq x y z
N ALA A 1 -5.21 -11.78 -3.02
CA ALA A 1 -4.18 -11.05 -2.26
C ALA A 1 -4.37 -9.56 -2.48
N LYS A 2 -4.07 -8.71 -1.48
CA LYS A 2 -4.14 -7.24 -1.60
C LYS A 2 -2.71 -6.67 -1.68
N ALA A 3 -2.54 -5.56 -2.40
CA ALA A 3 -1.28 -4.82 -2.47
C ALA A 3 -1.58 -3.30 -2.38
N SER A 4 -0.90 -2.61 -1.46
CA SER A 4 -1.15 -1.20 -1.12
C SER A 4 0.16 -0.53 -0.70
N ASP A 5 0.26 0.79 -0.87
CA ASP A 5 1.33 1.60 -0.26
C ASP A 5 1.02 2.01 1.19
N GLY A 6 -0.13 1.57 1.71
CA GLY A 6 -0.68 1.94 3.01
C GLY A 6 -1.93 2.79 2.91
N TYR A 7 -2.11 3.52 1.80
CA TYR A 7 -3.23 4.42 1.58
C TYR A 7 -3.92 4.19 0.22
N ASN A 8 -3.12 3.94 -0.82
CA ASN A 8 -3.53 3.74 -2.19
C ASN A 8 -3.14 2.34 -2.67
N ARG A 9 -3.90 1.80 -3.62
CA ARG A 9 -3.56 0.53 -4.25
C ARG A 9 -2.33 0.71 -5.15
N ILE A 10 -1.38 -0.22 -5.07
CA ILE A 10 -0.11 -0.13 -5.81
C ILE A 10 -0.30 0.05 -7.33
N MET A 11 -1.30 -0.62 -7.90
CA MET A 11 -1.56 -0.57 -9.35
C MET A 11 -2.20 0.75 -9.82
N ASP A 12 -2.71 1.57 -8.90
CA ASP A 12 -3.37 2.84 -9.24
C ASP A 12 -2.39 4.02 -9.15
N ILE A 13 -1.15 3.78 -8.68
CA ILE A 13 -0.13 4.80 -8.48
C ILE A 13 0.64 5.06 -9.78
N GLN A 14 0.52 6.28 -10.31
CA GLN A 14 1.34 6.72 -11.44
C GLN A 14 2.72 7.19 -10.97
N PRO A 15 3.83 6.61 -11.46
CA PRO A 15 5.18 7.06 -11.11
C PRO A 15 5.48 8.46 -11.68
N VAL A 16 6.15 9.31 -10.90
CA VAL A 16 6.56 10.67 -11.31
C VAL A 16 8.02 10.78 -11.71
N LYS A 17 8.85 9.79 -11.39
CA LYS A 17 10.29 9.77 -11.74
C LYS A 17 10.83 8.37 -11.96
N LEU A 18 11.93 8.28 -12.71
CA LEU A 18 12.69 7.04 -12.89
C LEU A 18 13.22 6.55 -11.53
N HIS A 19 13.05 5.26 -11.24
CA HIS A 19 13.40 4.62 -9.96
C HIS A 19 12.70 5.20 -8.71
N GLN A 20 11.45 5.65 -8.84
CA GLN A 20 10.63 5.96 -7.68
C GLN A 20 10.44 4.74 -6.77
N ARG A 21 10.59 4.95 -5.46
CA ARG A 21 10.26 3.98 -4.41
C ARG A 21 9.03 4.44 -3.66
N ILE A 22 8.24 3.48 -3.20
CA ILE A 22 7.08 3.69 -2.34
C ILE A 22 7.04 2.56 -1.30
N PRO A 23 6.40 2.76 -0.14
CA PRO A 23 6.08 1.68 0.77
C PRO A 23 5.28 0.58 0.04
N PHE A 24 5.47 -0.67 0.42
CA PHE A 24 4.84 -1.80 -0.23
C PHE A 24 4.34 -2.81 0.79
N PHE A 25 3.02 -2.97 0.84
CA PHE A 25 2.34 -3.95 1.66
C PHE A 25 1.59 -4.90 0.75
N CYS A 26 1.96 -6.18 0.76
CA CYS A 26 1.26 -7.20 -0.01
C CYS A 26 0.99 -8.46 0.82
N GLY A 27 -0.12 -9.15 0.53
CA GLY A 27 -0.40 -10.45 1.13
C GLY A 27 -1.89 -10.75 1.31
N SER A 28 -2.20 -11.43 2.42
CA SER A 28 -3.59 -11.74 2.80
C SER A 28 -4.38 -10.46 3.02
N ILE A 29 -5.58 -10.39 2.43
CA ILE A 29 -6.44 -9.21 2.44
C ILE A 29 -6.67 -8.72 3.88
N LYS A 30 -7.02 -9.62 4.79
CA LYS A 30 -7.28 -9.32 6.21
C LYS A 30 -6.05 -8.75 6.93
N MET A 31 -4.85 -9.21 6.58
CA MET A 31 -3.60 -8.74 7.19
C MET A 31 -3.24 -7.34 6.68
N VAL A 32 -3.37 -7.11 5.37
CA VAL A 32 -3.09 -5.81 4.75
C VAL A 32 -4.10 -4.76 5.22
N GLU A 33 -5.39 -5.08 5.31
CA GLU A 33 -6.41 -4.17 5.84
C GLU A 33 -6.17 -3.82 7.31
N LYS A 34 -5.73 -4.78 8.12
CA LYS A 34 -5.36 -4.50 9.51
C LYS A 34 -4.17 -3.54 9.60
N ALA A 35 -3.16 -3.71 8.74
CA ALA A 35 -2.03 -2.77 8.66
C ALA A 35 -2.48 -1.36 8.24
N GLU A 36 -3.32 -1.25 7.20
CA GLU A 36 -3.89 0.04 6.74
C GLU A 36 -4.73 0.72 7.84
N ASN A 37 -5.44 -0.06 8.67
CA ASN A 37 -6.22 0.50 9.79
C ASN A 37 -5.34 1.09 10.89
N PHE A 38 -4.17 0.50 11.17
CA PHE A 38 -3.21 1.12 12.10
C PHE A 38 -2.63 2.41 11.54
N MET A 39 -2.38 2.49 10.22
CA MET A 39 -1.88 3.70 9.57
C MET A 39 -2.91 4.83 9.57
N ARG A 40 -4.20 4.52 9.36
CA ARG A 40 -5.28 5.52 9.37
C ARG A 40 -5.60 6.10 10.75
N ASN A 41 -5.31 5.36 11.81
CA ASN A 41 -5.63 5.73 13.19
C ASN A 41 -4.39 6.23 13.97
N ALA A 42 -3.25 6.40 13.30
CA ALA A 42 -2.04 7.00 13.85
C ALA A 42 -2.08 8.52 13.70
#